data_AF-A0A1H9S6W6-F1
#
_entry.id   AF-A0A1H9S6W6-F1
#
_cell.length_a   1.000
_cell.length_b   1.000
_cell.length_c   1.000
_cell.angle_alpha   90.00
_cell.angle_beta   90.00
_cell.angle_gamma   90.00
#
_symmetry.space_group_name_H-M   'P 1'
#
loop_
_entity.id
_entity.type
_entity.pdbx_description
1 polymer ?
#
loop_
_entity_poly.entity_id
_entity_poly.type
_entity_poly.pdbx_seq_one_letter_code
_entity_poly.pdbx_strand_id
1 'polypeptide(L)'
;MGRLAALIVLLIPGILAAFGIKLMRDTFFGLQILPIGGLAVQFISGIIFTVLGLGFFAGFLLNRDRKNGKVAPRFQKKKES
;
A
#
# COMPACT_ATOMS: atom_id res chain seq x y z
N MET A 1 17.75 -0.41 -17.64
CA MET A 1 17.83 -1.40 -16.54
C MET A 1 17.21 -0.97 -15.19
N GLY A 2 16.76 0.29 -14.99
CA GLY A 2 16.13 0.73 -13.72
C GLY A 2 14.63 0.42 -13.53
N ARG A 3 13.94 -0.12 -14.55
CA ARG A 3 12.48 -0.39 -14.47
C ARG A 3 12.14 -1.58 -13.56
N LEU A 4 12.99 -2.62 -13.54
CA LEU A 4 12.83 -3.80 -12.69
C LEU A 4 13.06 -3.49 -11.21
N ALA A 5 14.05 -2.64 -10.89
CA ALA A 5 14.31 -2.21 -9.51
C ALA A 5 13.11 -1.48 -8.90
N ALA A 6 12.45 -0.61 -9.67
CA ALA A 6 11.22 0.06 -9.22
C ALA A 6 10.06 -0.90 -8.96
N LEU A 7 9.96 -2.00 -9.73
CA LEU A 7 8.95 -3.04 -9.51
C LEU A 7 9.25 -3.87 -8.26
N ILE A 8 10.53 -4.20 -8.01
CA ILE A 8 10.96 -4.90 -6.80
C ILE A 8 10.67 -4.06 -5.55
N VAL A 9 10.91 -2.74 -5.61
CA VAL A 9 10.58 -1.82 -4.50
C VAL A 9 9.06 -1.72 -4.29
N LEU A 10 8.25 -1.83 -5.34
CA LEU A 10 6.78 -1.88 -5.24
C LEU A 10 6.24 -3.23 -4.74
N LEU A 11 7.04 -4.30 -4.78
CA LEU A 11 6.64 -5.62 -4.32
C LEU A 11 6.41 -5.66 -2.80
N ILE A 12 7.31 -5.03 -2.04
CA ILE A 12 7.26 -4.96 -0.57
C ILE A 12 5.95 -4.36 -0.06
N PRO A 13 5.55 -3.14 -0.45
CA PRO A 13 4.29 -2.54 -0.01
C PRO A 13 3.07 -3.31 -0.54
N GLY A 14 3.17 -3.93 -1.72
CA GLY A 14 2.12 -4.78 -2.27
C GLY A 14 1.87 -6.04 -1.43
N ILE A 15 2.93 -6.75 -1.03
CA ILE A 15 2.84 -7.91 -0.14
C ILE A 15 2.29 -7.50 1.23
N LEU A 16 2.76 -6.37 1.76
CA LEU A 16 2.29 -5.83 3.04
C LEU A 16 0.79 -5.48 2.99
N ALA A 17 0.31 -4.90 1.88
CA ALA A 17 -1.11 -4.65 1.68
C ALA A 17 -1.93 -5.95 1.60
N ALA A 18 -1.45 -6.94 0.84
CA ALA A 18 -2.09 -8.26 0.72
C ALA A 18 -2.14 -8.99 2.08
N PHE A 19 -1.09 -8.87 2.88
CA PHE A 19 -1.04 -9.40 4.24
C PHE A 19 -2.08 -8.72 5.15
N GLY A 20 -2.22 -7.40 5.08
CA GLY A 20 -3.27 -6.67 5.80
C GLY A 20 -4.69 -7.12 5.43
N ILE A 21 -4.95 -7.35 4.13
CA ILE A 21 -6.24 -7.89 3.65
C ILE A 21 -6.48 -9.30 4.20
N LYS A 22 -5.43 -10.13 4.22
CA LYS A 22 -5.51 -11.48 4.79
C LYS A 22 -5.88 -11.43 6.28
N LEU A 23 -5.27 -10.55 7.06
CA LEU A 23 -5.60 -10.37 8.47
C LEU A 23 -7.05 -9.96 8.66
N MET A 24 -7.55 -8.99 7.88
CA MET A 24 -8.95 -8.56 7.93
C MET A 24 -9.91 -9.71 7.58
N ARG A 25 -9.61 -10.46 6.51
CA ARG A 25 -10.38 -11.65 6.15
C ARG A 25 -10.43 -12.63 7.32
N ASP A 26 -9.29 -12.96 7.91
CA ASP A 26 -9.20 -13.95 8.98
C ASP A 26 -10.03 -13.53 10.21
N THR A 27 -10.18 -12.23 10.47
CA THR A 27 -11.07 -11.76 11.54
C THR A 27 -12.56 -12.02 11.29
N PHE A 28 -13.02 -11.97 10.03
CA PHE A 28 -14.41 -12.30 9.70
C PHE A 28 -14.73 -13.79 9.89
N PHE A 29 -13.72 -14.65 9.81
CA PHE A 29 -13.84 -16.09 10.07
C PHE A 29 -13.56 -16.47 11.53
N GLY A 30 -13.31 -15.49 12.41
CA GLY A 30 -12.94 -15.76 13.80
C GLY A 30 -11.56 -16.41 13.97
N LEU A 31 -10.72 -16.39 12.94
CA LEU A 31 -9.37 -16.94 12.96
C LEU A 31 -8.40 -15.91 13.56
N GLN A 32 -8.14 -16.06 14.85
CA GLN A 32 -7.17 -15.22 15.55
C GLN A 32 -5.74 -15.74 15.34
N ILE A 33 -4.86 -14.88 14.84
CA ILE A 33 -3.43 -15.17 14.75
C ILE A 33 -2.76 -14.78 16.06
N LEU A 34 -2.21 -15.74 16.82
CA LEU A 34 -1.36 -15.44 17.96
C LEU A 34 -0.06 -14.76 17.49
N PRO A 35 0.45 -13.73 18.18
CA PRO A 35 0.09 -13.25 19.52
C PRO A 35 -0.88 -12.05 19.54
N ILE A 36 -1.64 -11.80 18.48
CA ILE A 36 -2.51 -10.63 18.39
C ILE A 36 -3.64 -10.76 19.43
N GLY A 37 -3.73 -9.81 20.35
CA GLY A 37 -4.57 -9.85 21.56
C GLY A 37 -6.08 -9.70 21.35
N GLY A 38 -6.61 -10.10 20.20
CA GLY A 38 -8.04 -10.08 19.89
C GLY A 38 -8.35 -9.81 18.42
N LEU A 39 -9.52 -10.27 17.97
CA LEU A 39 -10.01 -10.08 16.59
C LEU A 39 -10.12 -8.60 16.20
N ALA A 40 -10.57 -7.73 17.10
CA ALA A 40 -10.65 -6.28 16.83
C ALA A 40 -9.27 -5.66 16.57
N VAL A 41 -8.26 -6.04 17.36
CA VAL A 41 -6.87 -5.58 17.20
C VAL A 41 -6.27 -6.13 15.89
N GLN A 42 -6.60 -7.38 15.54
CA GLN A 42 -6.21 -7.98 14.27
C GLN A 42 -6.84 -7.26 13.07
N PHE A 43 -8.09 -6.83 13.17
CA PHE A 43 -8.77 -6.09 12.09
C PHE A 43 -8.16 -4.70 11.91
N ILE A 44 -7.94 -3.97 13.01
CA ILE A 44 -7.32 -2.63 12.98
C ILE A 44 -5.88 -2.70 12.44
N SER A 45 -5.10 -3.68 12.89
CA SER A 45 -3.73 -3.87 12.37
C SER A 45 -3.75 -4.24 10.88
N GLY A 46 -4.70 -5.07 10.45
CA GLY A 46 -4.98 -5.33 9.04
C GLY A 46 -5.22 -4.04 8.25
N ILE A 47 -6.13 -3.18 8.71
CA ILE A 47 -6.42 -1.87 8.07
C ILE A 47 -5.16 -1.04 7.96
N ILE A 48 -4.38 -0.92 9.04
CA ILE A 48 -3.14 -0.13 9.05
C ILE A 48 -2.18 -0.66 7.99
N PHE A 49 -1.94 -1.97 7.94
CA PHE A 49 -1.07 -2.56 6.92
C PHE A 49 -1.59 -2.33 5.50
N THR A 50 -2.88 -2.48 5.26
CA THR A 50 -3.46 -2.24 3.93
C THR A 50 -3.37 -0.77 3.51
N VAL A 51 -3.70 0.18 4.40
CA VAL A 51 -3.62 1.62 4.12
C VAL A 51 -2.18 2.06 3.91
N LEU A 52 -1.24 1.58 4.72
CA LEU A 52 0.18 1.90 4.55
C LEU A 52 0.74 1.29 3.26
N GLY A 53 0.43 0.03 2.97
CA GLY A 53 0.89 -0.64 1.76
C GLY A 53 0.34 0.02 0.49
N LEU A 54 -0.99 0.24 0.43
CA LEU A 54 -1.62 0.90 -0.71
C LEU A 54 -1.23 2.39 -0.82
N GLY A 55 -1.18 3.11 0.30
CA GLY A 55 -0.81 4.52 0.33
C GLY A 55 0.62 4.74 -0.14
N PHE A 56 1.56 3.92 0.32
CA PHE A 56 2.94 3.96 -0.15
C PHE A 56 3.05 3.56 -1.63
N PHE A 57 2.37 2.49 -2.05
CA PHE A 57 2.33 2.05 -3.45
C PHE A 57 1.79 3.16 -4.38
N ALA A 58 0.64 3.75 -4.03
CA ALA A 58 0.01 4.82 -4.79
C ALA A 58 0.85 6.10 -4.80
N GLY A 59 1.45 6.48 -3.66
CA GLY A 59 2.33 7.64 -3.55
C GLY A 59 3.59 7.49 -4.41
N PHE A 60 4.22 6.31 -4.40
CA PHE A 60 5.36 6.00 -5.26
C PHE A 60 4.99 6.04 -6.73
N LEU A 61 3.87 5.40 -7.10
CA LEU A 61 3.37 5.38 -8.48
C LEU A 61 3.11 6.81 -8.98
N LEU A 62 2.43 7.63 -8.17
CA LEU A 62 2.14 9.03 -8.50
C LEU A 62 3.42 9.85 -8.68
N ASN A 63 4.40 9.71 -7.78
CA ASN A 63 5.67 10.43 -7.88
C ASN A 63 6.47 10.00 -9.13
N ARG A 64 6.47 8.70 -9.45
CA ARG A 64 7.13 8.17 -10.64
C ARG A 64 6.45 8.64 -11.93
N ASP A 65 5.14 8.59 -11.99
CA ASP A 65 4.38 8.94 -13.18
C ASP A 65 4.38 10.47 -13.40
N ARG A 66 4.45 11.28 -12.33
CA ARG A 66 4.72 12.72 -12.40
C ARG A 66 6.00 13.05 -13.15
N LYS A 67 7.10 12.31 -12.89
CA LYS A 67 8.39 12.52 -13.58
C LYS A 67 8.33 12.20 -15.07
N ASN A 68 7.41 11.33 -15.48
CA ASN A 68 7.22 10.92 -16.87
C ASN A 68 6.13 11.73 -17.61
N GLY A 69 5.52 12.74 -16.97
CA GLY A 69 4.49 13.58 -17.57
C GLY A 69 3.16 12.86 -17.87
N LYS A 70 2.96 11.63 -17.37
CA LYS A 70 1.78 10.79 -17.67
C LYS A 70 0.63 10.93 -16.67
N VAL A 71 0.66 11.95 -15.81
CA VAL A 71 -0.38 12.20 -14.82
C VAL A 71 -1.38 13.24 -15.33
N ALA A 72 -2.63 13.11 -14.90
CA ALA A 72 -3.68 14.07 -15.24
C ALA A 72 -3.29 15.50 -14.82
N PRO A 73 -3.79 16.55 -15.51
CA PRO A 73 -3.40 17.95 -15.26
C PRO A 73 -3.51 18.38 -13.79
N ARG A 74 -4.51 17.87 -13.06
CA ARG A 74 -4.72 18.13 -11.62
C ARG A 74 -3.57 17.64 -10.72
N PHE A 75 -2.80 16.65 -11.17
CA PHE A 75 -1.72 16.03 -10.41
C PHE A 75 -0.33 16.42 -10.91
N GLN A 76 -0.22 17.22 -11.97
CA GLN A 76 1.05 17.79 -12.42
C GLN A 76 1.53 18.85 -11.41
N LYS A 77 2.84 18.93 -11.16
CA LYS A 77 3.39 20.04 -10.37
C LYS A 77 3.18 21.32 -11.17
N LYS A 78 2.42 22.27 -10.63
CA LYS A 78 2.31 23.62 -11.18
C LYS A 78 3.73 24.22 -11.15
N LYS A 79 4.31 24.51 -12.32
CA LYS A 79 5.44 25.45 -12.38
C LYS A 79 4.85 26.81 -12.00
N GLU A 80 5.08 27.25 -10.78
CA GLU A 80 4.95 28.67 -10.46
C GLU A 80 6.10 29.36 -11.20
N SER A 81 5.72 30.19 -12.17
CA SER A 81 6.60 31.12 -12.88
C SER A 81 6.82 32.37 -12.05
#